data_AF-A0A8J7DKQ0-F1
#
_entry.id   AF-A0A8J7DKQ0-F1
#
_cell.length_a   1.000
_cell.length_b   1.000
_cell.length_c   1.000
_cell.angle_alpha   90.00
_cell.angle_beta   90.00
_cell.angle_gamma   90.00
#
_symmetry.space_group_name_H-M   'P 1'
#
loop_
_entity.id
_entity.type
_entity.pdbx_description
1 polymer ?
#
loop_
_entity_poly.entity_id
_entity_poly.type
_entity_poly.pdbx_seq_one_letter_code
_entity_poly.pdbx_strand_id
1 'polypeptide(L)'
;MRPTLNTGDVWQDSLANAAGFPQMTGEDEYGHGPKVIDEWLDDEPDQIKAQFYNWKNRIQITETSGLNVSYTSAVALLTNGTSVAINAGSITLPNNTSGRIFINDSGAVVQGTTFPQLCVPLAYFETAAGAITTLSDLRYQSVEIVSPVNISAASIFSIGDIKESARSAPEAGWLLCDGTSYAVATYPLLHAAIGTVYNNLGDPLGTFRVPDCRQRATIGAGTDGVLTNRTLGTKTGAETVTITVAQMPTHGHNATQTALVVQKSPERVVVKGVPNETG
;
A
#
# COMPACT_ATOMS: atom_id res chain seq x y z
N MET A 1 24.37 13.92 -25.72
CA MET A 1 23.20 14.53 -26.40
C MET A 1 21.97 13.93 -25.75
N ARG A 2 21.10 14.76 -25.18
CA ARG A 2 19.88 14.29 -24.52
C ARG A 2 18.92 13.70 -25.58
N PRO A 3 18.12 12.67 -25.24
CA PRO A 3 17.19 12.04 -26.17
C PRO A 3 16.13 13.04 -26.64
N THR A 4 15.73 12.92 -27.91
CA THR A 4 14.58 13.63 -28.45
C THR A 4 13.31 12.83 -28.18
N LEU A 5 12.31 13.43 -27.53
CA LEU A 5 11.02 12.78 -27.27
C LEU A 5 10.14 12.75 -28.51
N ASN A 6 9.86 11.56 -29.01
CA ASN A 6 9.06 11.29 -30.20
C ASN A 6 7.64 10.86 -29.86
N THR A 7 6.79 10.76 -30.89
CA THR A 7 5.35 10.42 -30.79
C THR A 7 5.08 9.05 -30.15
N GLY A 8 6.05 8.13 -30.20
CA GLY A 8 5.92 6.77 -29.68
C GLY A 8 6.61 6.54 -28.34
N ASP A 9 7.23 7.56 -27.78
CA ASP A 9 8.03 7.41 -26.56
C ASP A 9 7.12 7.42 -25.33
N VAL A 10 7.37 6.49 -24.42
CA VAL A 10 6.74 6.43 -23.10
C VAL A 10 7.75 6.91 -22.08
N TRP A 11 7.35 7.86 -21.23
CA TRP A 11 8.22 8.40 -20.19
C TRP A 11 8.39 7.39 -19.04
N GLN A 12 9.39 6.53 -19.18
CA GLN A 12 9.80 5.49 -18.21
C GLN A 12 11.22 5.76 -17.71
N ASP A 13 11.66 5.04 -16.68
CA ASP A 13 12.97 5.16 -16.03
C ASP A 13 14.15 5.22 -17.02
N SER A 14 14.10 4.42 -18.08
CA SER A 14 15.15 4.38 -19.11
C SER A 14 15.26 5.68 -19.91
N LEU A 15 14.12 6.29 -20.27
CA LEU A 15 14.05 7.54 -21.03
C LEU A 15 14.36 8.75 -20.16
N ALA A 16 13.89 8.74 -18.91
CA ALA A 16 14.22 9.76 -17.93
C ALA A 16 15.70 9.75 -17.54
N ASN A 17 16.30 8.57 -17.34
CA ASN A 17 17.74 8.45 -17.09
C ASN A 17 18.55 9.00 -18.28
N ALA A 18 18.14 8.70 -19.51
CA ALA A 18 18.76 9.27 -20.70
C ALA A 18 18.58 10.79 -20.82
N ALA A 19 17.48 11.33 -20.28
CA ALA A 19 17.15 12.75 -20.25
C ALA A 19 17.96 13.59 -19.23
N GLY A 20 18.79 12.94 -18.39
CA GLY A 20 19.68 13.64 -17.44
C GLY A 20 19.22 13.62 -15.98
N PHE A 21 18.62 12.51 -15.53
CA PHE A 21 18.22 12.28 -14.13
C PHE A 21 17.20 13.27 -13.52
N PRO A 22 16.08 13.61 -14.21
CA PRO A 22 14.96 14.22 -13.51
C PRO A 22 14.54 13.25 -12.39
N GLN A 23 14.51 13.75 -11.15
CA GLN A 23 14.15 12.92 -10.01
C GLN A 23 12.70 12.47 -10.18
N MET A 24 12.45 11.17 -10.24
CA MET A 24 11.09 10.65 -10.11
C MET A 24 10.85 10.44 -8.63
N THR A 25 10.19 11.38 -7.95
CA THR A 25 9.82 11.15 -6.54
C THR A 25 8.41 10.59 -6.50
N GLY A 26 8.31 9.29 -6.22
CA GLY A 26 7.08 8.64 -5.79
C GLY A 26 5.86 8.95 -6.65
N GLU A 27 4.71 8.60 -6.08
CA GLU A 27 3.40 8.91 -6.60
C GLU A 27 3.03 10.38 -6.27
N ASP A 28 2.11 10.99 -7.02
CA ASP A 28 1.52 12.28 -6.63
C ASP A 28 0.69 12.17 -5.33
N GLU A 29 0.09 13.29 -4.85
CA GLU A 29 -0.77 13.32 -3.65
C GLU A 29 -1.99 12.37 -3.73
N TYR A 30 -2.23 11.79 -4.92
CA TYR A 30 -3.32 10.88 -5.23
C TYR A 30 -2.86 9.46 -5.61
N GLY A 31 -1.57 9.14 -5.50
CA GLY A 31 -1.08 7.79 -5.80
C GLY A 31 -0.77 7.55 -7.29
N HIS A 32 -0.63 8.60 -8.10
CA HIS A 32 -0.46 8.47 -9.55
C HIS A 32 0.99 8.71 -9.99
N GLY A 33 1.65 7.65 -10.50
CA GLY A 33 2.83 7.70 -11.38
C GLY A 33 4.05 8.50 -10.91
N PRO A 34 5.21 8.37 -11.57
CA PRO A 34 6.37 9.18 -11.22
C PRO A 34 6.10 10.66 -11.49
N LYS A 35 6.01 11.46 -10.43
CA LYS A 35 5.84 12.91 -10.51
C LYS A 35 7.10 13.57 -11.10
N VAL A 36 6.96 14.23 -12.24
CA VAL A 36 7.98 15.14 -12.79
C VAL A 36 7.49 16.57 -12.56
N ILE A 37 8.15 17.30 -11.65
CA ILE A 37 7.86 18.71 -11.41
C ILE A 37 8.71 19.61 -12.31
N ASP A 38 8.20 20.81 -12.57
CA ASP A 38 8.81 21.79 -13.47
C ASP A 38 10.23 22.16 -13.05
N GLU A 39 10.48 22.20 -11.74
CA GLU A 39 11.75 22.54 -11.10
C GLU A 39 12.84 21.48 -11.32
N TRP A 40 12.50 20.27 -11.78
CA TRP A 40 13.44 19.20 -12.13
C TRP A 40 13.70 19.08 -13.62
N LEU A 41 13.00 19.89 -14.41
CA LEU A 41 13.26 20.03 -15.83
C LEU A 41 14.17 21.23 -16.01
N ASP A 42 15.39 20.95 -16.45
CA ASP A 42 16.42 21.92 -16.83
C ASP A 42 15.83 22.94 -17.85
N ASP A 43 16.13 24.26 -17.75
CA ASP A 43 15.64 25.41 -18.60
C ASP A 43 16.63 26.21 -19.57
N GLU A 44 17.96 25.96 -19.57
CA GLU A 44 18.96 26.12 -20.67
C GLU A 44 18.57 25.83 -22.17
N PRO A 45 19.38 26.26 -23.15
CA PRO A 45 19.04 26.17 -24.58
C PRO A 45 19.08 24.76 -25.24
N ASP A 46 19.61 23.72 -24.61
CA ASP A 46 19.88 22.38 -25.18
C ASP A 46 18.94 21.25 -24.71
N GLN A 47 17.68 21.58 -24.39
CA GLN A 47 17.06 20.95 -23.23
C GLN A 47 15.79 20.11 -23.30
N ILE A 48 15.55 19.46 -22.16
CA ILE A 48 14.47 18.52 -21.86
C ILE A 48 13.14 19.19 -21.49
N LYS A 49 13.09 20.38 -20.89
CA LYS A 49 11.84 20.96 -20.39
C LYS A 49 10.84 21.26 -21.50
N ALA A 50 11.27 22.02 -22.50
CA ALA A 50 10.45 22.30 -23.68
C ALA A 50 10.06 21.00 -24.41
N GLN A 51 10.98 20.04 -24.52
CA GLN A 51 10.70 18.75 -25.16
C GLN A 51 9.68 17.91 -24.37
N PHE A 52 9.78 17.89 -23.04
CA PHE A 52 8.86 17.20 -22.14
C PHE A 52 7.47 17.80 -22.21
N TYR A 53 7.33 19.13 -22.16
CA TYR A 53 6.02 19.76 -22.30
C TYR A 53 5.44 19.59 -23.70
N ASN A 54 6.26 19.64 -24.75
CA ASN A 54 5.81 19.34 -26.11
C ASN A 54 5.33 17.90 -26.25
N TRP A 55 6.01 16.93 -25.63
CA TRP A 55 5.60 15.53 -25.57
C TRP A 55 4.32 15.33 -24.75
N LYS A 56 4.24 15.92 -23.55
CA LYS A 56 3.08 15.85 -22.66
C LYS A 56 1.84 16.47 -23.31
N ASN A 57 1.98 17.59 -24.02
CA ASN A 57 0.88 18.33 -24.62
C ASN A 57 0.27 17.67 -25.87
N ARG A 58 0.82 16.56 -26.36
CA ARG A 58 0.29 15.86 -27.56
C ARG A 58 -1.12 15.30 -27.35
N ILE A 59 -1.42 14.83 -26.16
CA ILE A 59 -2.76 14.31 -25.80
C ILE A 59 -3.68 15.38 -25.23
N GLN A 60 -3.34 16.66 -25.38
CA GLN A 60 -4.18 17.74 -24.88
C GLN A 60 -5.47 17.84 -25.69
N ILE A 61 -6.60 17.90 -24.97
CA ILE A 61 -7.88 18.24 -25.58
C ILE A 61 -7.89 19.74 -25.87
N THR A 62 -8.12 20.09 -27.14
CA THR A 62 -8.20 21.47 -27.59
C THR A 62 -9.60 21.74 -28.10
N GLU A 63 -10.25 22.80 -27.61
CA GLU A 63 -11.52 23.29 -28.14
C GLU A 63 -11.34 23.77 -29.58
N THR A 64 -12.31 23.42 -30.45
CA THR A 64 -12.31 23.85 -31.84
C THR A 64 -13.48 24.80 -32.12
N SER A 65 -14.68 24.26 -32.35
CA SER A 65 -15.88 25.05 -32.59
C SER A 65 -17.14 24.36 -32.07
N GLY A 66 -18.03 25.14 -31.46
CA GLY A 66 -19.26 24.66 -30.87
C GLY A 66 -18.98 23.65 -29.76
N LEU A 67 -19.40 22.40 -29.98
CA LEU A 67 -19.20 21.29 -29.04
C LEU A 67 -18.05 20.36 -29.46
N ASN A 68 -17.25 20.75 -30.45
CA ASN A 68 -16.18 19.88 -30.96
C ASN A 68 -14.85 20.18 -30.28
N VAL A 69 -14.16 19.12 -29.89
CA VAL A 69 -12.79 19.17 -29.40
C VAL A 69 -11.90 18.24 -30.23
N SER A 70 -10.64 18.60 -30.38
CA SER A 70 -9.63 17.84 -31.11
C SER A 70 -8.48 17.40 -30.22
N TYR A 71 -7.80 16.33 -30.64
CA TYR A 71 -6.62 15.78 -30.00
C TYR A 71 -5.67 15.22 -31.06
N THR A 72 -4.38 15.16 -30.75
CA THR A 72 -3.35 14.67 -31.68
C THR A 72 -2.99 13.21 -31.41
N SER A 73 -2.22 12.61 -32.30
CA SER A 73 -1.75 11.23 -32.14
C SER A 73 -0.68 11.12 -31.06
N ALA A 74 -0.75 10.06 -30.27
CA ALA A 74 0.20 9.78 -29.20
C ALA A 74 0.20 8.29 -28.84
N VAL A 75 1.01 7.93 -27.85
CA VAL A 75 0.93 6.66 -27.14
C VAL A 75 0.60 6.98 -25.69
N ALA A 76 -0.38 6.28 -25.13
CA ALA A 76 -0.74 6.37 -23.72
C ALA A 76 -0.43 5.04 -23.03
N LEU A 77 -0.02 5.10 -21.77
CA LEU A 77 0.18 3.93 -20.91
C LEU A 77 -1.08 3.73 -20.07
N LEU A 78 -1.77 2.61 -20.31
CA LEU A 78 -2.89 2.22 -19.46
C LEU A 78 -2.40 1.81 -18.07
N THR A 79 -3.30 1.89 -17.10
CA THR A 79 -3.07 1.51 -15.68
C THR A 79 -2.55 0.08 -15.50
N ASN A 80 -2.73 -0.81 -16.48
CA ASN A 80 -2.22 -2.18 -16.47
C ASN A 80 -0.79 -2.31 -17.06
N GLY A 81 -0.12 -1.21 -17.38
CA GLY A 81 1.20 -1.17 -18.00
C GLY A 81 1.22 -1.41 -19.51
N THR A 82 0.06 -1.54 -20.15
CA THR A 82 -0.03 -1.71 -21.61
C THR A 82 0.00 -0.36 -22.31
N SER A 83 0.86 -0.20 -23.30
CA SER A 83 0.83 0.98 -24.17
C SER A 83 -0.25 0.84 -25.24
N VAL A 84 -1.03 1.90 -25.45
CA VAL A 84 -2.06 2.00 -26.49
C VAL A 84 -1.75 3.15 -27.42
N ALA A 85 -1.85 2.89 -28.72
CA ALA A 85 -1.71 3.92 -29.74
C ALA A 85 -3.01 4.72 -29.88
N ILE A 86 -2.88 6.04 -29.93
CA ILE A 86 -3.98 6.98 -30.12
C ILE A 86 -3.81 7.64 -31.48
N ASN A 87 -4.82 7.50 -32.33
CA ASN A 87 -4.87 8.22 -33.59
C ASN A 87 -5.41 9.63 -33.37
N ALA A 88 -4.85 10.63 -34.07
CA ALA A 88 -5.39 11.99 -34.02
C ALA A 88 -6.86 12.01 -34.45
N GLY A 89 -7.66 12.89 -33.86
CA GLY A 89 -9.08 12.93 -34.15
C GLY A 89 -9.82 14.06 -33.45
N SER A 90 -11.14 13.98 -33.50
CA SER A 90 -12.05 14.88 -32.81
C SER A 90 -13.21 14.11 -32.21
N ILE A 91 -13.77 14.65 -31.13
CA ILE A 91 -15.03 14.18 -30.56
C ILE A 91 -16.00 15.35 -30.46
N THR A 92 -17.29 15.06 -30.65
CA THR A 92 -18.37 16.02 -30.40
C THR A 92 -18.95 15.75 -29.03
N LEU A 93 -18.97 16.78 -28.18
CA LEU A 93 -19.49 16.70 -26.82
C LEU A 93 -21.02 16.82 -26.82
N PRO A 94 -21.71 16.12 -25.91
CA PRO A 94 -23.14 16.31 -25.71
C PRO A 94 -23.45 17.72 -25.23
N ASN A 95 -24.61 18.28 -25.61
CA ASN A 95 -25.05 19.62 -25.21
C ASN A 95 -25.76 19.60 -23.85
N ASN A 96 -25.72 20.72 -23.11
CA ASN A 96 -26.40 20.93 -21.83
C ASN A 96 -26.06 19.85 -20.79
N THR A 97 -24.80 19.47 -20.69
CA THR A 97 -24.34 18.47 -19.72
C THR A 97 -22.89 18.71 -19.32
N SER A 98 -22.50 18.08 -18.22
CA SER A 98 -21.10 17.91 -17.88
C SER A 98 -20.66 16.47 -18.12
N GLY A 99 -19.37 16.26 -18.28
CA GLY A 99 -18.80 14.95 -18.53
C GLY A 99 -17.29 14.95 -18.51
N ARG A 100 -16.70 13.82 -18.85
CA ARG A 100 -15.26 13.58 -18.86
C ARG A 100 -14.84 13.02 -20.22
N ILE A 101 -13.63 13.37 -20.64
CA ILE A 101 -12.97 12.84 -21.82
C ILE A 101 -11.81 11.98 -21.35
N PHE A 102 -11.69 10.77 -21.89
CA PHE A 102 -10.66 9.82 -21.53
C PHE A 102 -10.31 8.89 -22.69
N ILE A 103 -9.13 8.29 -22.63
CA ILE A 103 -8.73 7.19 -23.52
C ILE A 103 -9.19 5.89 -22.88
N ASN A 104 -9.95 5.06 -23.59
CA ASN A 104 -10.38 3.75 -23.08
C ASN A 104 -9.28 2.67 -23.20
N ASP A 105 -9.58 1.47 -22.75
CA ASP A 105 -8.70 0.29 -22.81
C ASP A 105 -8.30 -0.16 -24.23
N SER A 106 -9.03 0.28 -25.26
CA SER A 106 -8.68 0.07 -26.67
C SER A 106 -7.83 1.19 -27.30
N GLY A 107 -7.51 2.26 -26.56
CA GLY A 107 -6.78 3.41 -27.09
C GLY A 107 -7.65 4.45 -27.80
N ALA A 108 -8.98 4.32 -27.74
CA ALA A 108 -9.92 5.27 -28.32
C ALA A 108 -10.21 6.42 -27.35
N VAL A 109 -10.20 7.65 -27.85
CA VAL A 109 -10.63 8.83 -27.08
C VAL A 109 -12.15 8.92 -27.12
N VAL A 110 -12.77 8.85 -25.95
CA VAL A 110 -14.23 8.82 -25.78
C VAL A 110 -14.67 9.77 -24.68
N GLN A 111 -15.99 10.01 -24.58
CA GLN A 111 -16.59 10.80 -23.51
C GLN A 111 -17.56 9.96 -22.67
N GLY A 112 -17.70 10.31 -21.39
CA GLY A 112 -18.65 9.69 -20.47
C GLY A 112 -18.91 10.54 -19.24
N THR A 113 -19.87 10.15 -18.42
CA THR A 113 -20.19 10.87 -17.17
C THR A 113 -19.25 10.52 -16.01
N THR A 114 -18.60 9.36 -16.09
CA THR A 114 -17.61 8.84 -15.11
C THR A 114 -16.43 8.22 -15.84
N PHE A 115 -15.28 8.13 -15.16
CA PHE A 115 -14.13 7.36 -15.66
C PHE A 115 -14.36 5.85 -15.47
N PRO A 116 -14.11 5.01 -16.49
CA PRO A 116 -14.08 3.57 -16.32
C PRO A 116 -12.80 3.13 -15.60
N GLN A 117 -12.73 1.84 -15.24
CA GLN A 117 -11.62 1.31 -14.42
C GLN A 117 -10.27 1.32 -15.14
N LEU A 118 -10.26 1.12 -16.47
CA LEU A 118 -9.06 1.19 -17.31
C LEU A 118 -9.22 2.34 -18.30
N CYS A 119 -8.70 3.51 -17.95
CA CYS A 119 -8.62 4.65 -18.85
C CYS A 119 -7.52 5.63 -18.48
N VAL A 120 -7.21 6.52 -19.42
CA VAL A 120 -6.36 7.69 -19.17
C VAL A 120 -7.22 8.95 -19.25
N PRO A 121 -7.39 9.70 -18.15
CA PRO A 121 -8.21 10.90 -18.14
C PRO A 121 -7.53 12.04 -18.91
N LEU A 122 -8.33 12.78 -19.68
CA LEU A 122 -7.83 13.87 -20.51
C LEU A 122 -8.41 15.22 -20.08
N ALA A 123 -9.73 15.33 -19.95
CA ALA A 123 -10.37 16.61 -19.61
C ALA A 123 -11.74 16.45 -18.94
N TYR A 124 -12.13 17.47 -18.17
CA TYR A 124 -13.50 17.74 -17.74
C TYR A 124 -14.14 18.72 -18.70
N PHE A 125 -15.42 18.54 -19.00
CA PHE A 125 -16.17 19.52 -19.76
C PHE A 125 -17.52 19.85 -19.13
N GLU A 126 -17.97 21.07 -19.37
CA GLU A 126 -19.36 21.51 -19.23
C GLU A 126 -19.79 22.16 -20.54
N THR A 127 -21.01 21.86 -20.97
CA THR A 127 -21.61 22.42 -22.18
C THR A 127 -22.96 23.02 -21.87
N ALA A 128 -23.28 24.12 -22.53
CA ALA A 128 -24.59 24.74 -22.48
C ALA A 128 -24.88 25.47 -23.79
N ALA A 129 -26.13 25.44 -24.23
CA ALA A 129 -26.61 26.20 -25.39
C ALA A 129 -25.75 26.03 -26.67
N GLY A 130 -25.18 24.85 -26.90
CA GLY A 130 -24.39 24.54 -28.09
C GLY A 130 -22.92 24.97 -28.04
N ALA A 131 -22.44 25.39 -26.87
CA ALA A 131 -21.06 25.79 -26.63
C ALA A 131 -20.44 25.04 -25.44
N ILE A 132 -19.12 24.94 -25.44
CA ILE A 132 -18.33 24.48 -24.29
C ILE A 132 -18.19 25.67 -23.33
N THR A 133 -18.73 25.57 -22.12
CA THR A 133 -18.65 26.61 -21.10
C THR A 133 -17.46 26.43 -20.17
N THR A 134 -16.97 25.19 -20.05
CA THR A 134 -15.78 24.85 -19.29
C THR A 134 -15.09 23.68 -19.96
N LEU A 135 -13.77 23.79 -20.13
CA LEU A 135 -12.89 22.70 -20.52
C LEU A 135 -11.66 22.74 -19.62
N SER A 136 -11.62 21.84 -18.63
CA SER A 136 -10.52 21.77 -17.67
C SER A 136 -9.62 20.60 -18.02
N ASP A 137 -8.33 20.89 -18.19
CA ASP A 137 -7.31 19.87 -18.43
C ASP A 137 -7.07 19.05 -17.16
N LEU A 138 -7.32 17.73 -17.22
CA LEU A 138 -7.15 16.83 -16.09
C LEU A 138 -5.78 16.14 -16.08
N ARG A 139 -4.97 16.33 -17.12
CA ARG A 139 -3.63 15.73 -17.24
C ARG A 139 -2.61 16.34 -16.28
N TYR A 140 -2.92 17.50 -15.69
CA TYR A 140 -2.13 18.11 -14.61
C TYR A 140 -2.28 17.37 -13.27
N GLN A 141 -3.35 16.60 -13.09
CA GLN A 141 -3.57 15.71 -11.95
C GLN A 141 -3.22 14.25 -12.29
N SER A 142 -2.64 14.01 -13.47
CA SER A 142 -2.35 12.67 -13.95
C SER A 142 -1.26 12.70 -15.03
N VAL A 143 -0.01 12.57 -14.62
CA VAL A 143 0.94 11.79 -15.43
C VAL A 143 0.68 10.33 -15.04
N GLU A 144 -0.19 9.69 -15.81
CA GLU A 144 -0.57 8.27 -15.80
C GLU A 144 -0.11 7.40 -14.60
N ILE A 145 -0.92 7.37 -13.53
CA ILE A 145 -1.61 6.16 -13.03
C ILE A 145 -2.92 6.64 -12.40
N VAL A 146 -3.95 7.06 -13.15
CA VAL A 146 -5.27 7.24 -12.51
C VAL A 146 -5.89 5.88 -12.37
N SER A 147 -5.58 5.26 -11.24
CA SER A 147 -6.41 4.18 -10.78
C SER A 147 -7.61 4.82 -10.09
N PRO A 148 -8.86 4.57 -10.52
CA PRO A 148 -9.93 4.50 -9.54
C PRO A 148 -9.65 3.23 -8.75
N VAL A 149 -8.60 3.24 -7.91
CA VAL A 149 -8.50 2.21 -6.90
C VAL A 149 -9.73 2.53 -6.04
N ASN A 150 -10.69 1.62 -6.03
CA ASN A 150 -11.20 1.26 -4.72
C ASN A 150 -9.96 0.85 -3.93
N ILE A 151 -9.26 1.79 -3.26
CA ILE A 151 -8.27 1.44 -2.25
C ILE A 151 -9.09 0.81 -1.12
N SER A 152 -9.53 -0.44 -1.36
CA SER A 152 -9.36 -1.50 -0.38
C SER A 152 -7.95 -1.27 0.14
N ALA A 153 -7.81 -1.04 1.44
CA ALA A 153 -6.59 -0.65 2.16
C ALA A 153 -5.35 -1.55 1.85
N ALA A 154 -4.86 -1.49 0.61
CA ALA A 154 -3.89 -2.37 -0.03
C ALA A 154 -2.84 -1.51 -0.76
N SER A 155 -2.46 -0.40 -0.14
CA SER A 155 -1.33 0.44 -0.57
C SER A 155 -0.21 0.49 0.48
N ILE A 156 -0.36 -0.21 1.62
CA ILE A 156 0.75 -0.54 2.53
C ILE A 156 1.01 -2.06 2.64
N PHE A 157 0.18 -2.89 2.02
CA PHE A 157 0.30 -4.34 2.05
C PHE A 157 0.40 -4.89 0.63
N SER A 158 1.44 -5.67 0.39
CA SER A 158 1.66 -6.43 -0.83
C SER A 158 0.99 -7.80 -0.75
N ILE A 159 0.76 -8.44 -1.90
CA ILE A 159 0.27 -9.81 -1.95
C ILE A 159 1.28 -10.73 -1.25
N GLY A 160 0.84 -11.46 -0.23
CA GLY A 160 1.69 -12.29 0.62
C GLY A 160 1.94 -11.72 2.02
N ASP A 161 1.60 -10.46 2.26
CA ASP A 161 1.70 -9.86 3.58
C ASP A 161 0.63 -10.41 4.54
N ILE A 162 0.98 -10.41 5.82
CA ILE A 162 0.09 -10.78 6.92
C ILE A 162 -0.23 -9.51 7.70
N LYS A 163 -1.51 -9.31 8.02
CA LYS A 163 -1.96 -8.27 8.93
C LYS A 163 -2.84 -8.84 10.04
N GLU A 164 -2.79 -8.19 11.19
CA GLU A 164 -3.71 -8.45 12.28
C GLU A 164 -4.99 -7.64 12.09
N SER A 165 -6.13 -8.21 12.46
CA SER A 165 -7.42 -7.53 12.37
C SER A 165 -8.33 -7.91 13.52
N ALA A 166 -9.04 -6.92 14.06
CA ALA A 166 -10.08 -7.12 15.06
C ALA A 166 -11.44 -7.55 14.47
N ARG A 167 -11.54 -7.69 13.13
CA ARG A 167 -12.78 -8.10 12.43
C ARG A 167 -13.02 -9.61 12.61
N SER A 168 -14.29 -10.01 12.69
CA SER A 168 -14.69 -11.43 12.82
C SER A 168 -14.60 -12.23 11.52
N ALA A 169 -14.54 -11.55 10.37
CA ALA A 169 -14.39 -12.15 9.05
C ALA A 169 -13.32 -11.37 8.26
N PRO A 170 -12.60 -12.04 7.34
CA PRO A 170 -11.66 -11.35 6.48
C PRO A 170 -12.40 -10.35 5.59
N GLU A 171 -11.80 -9.19 5.35
CA GLU A 171 -12.34 -8.23 4.39
C GLU A 171 -12.08 -8.69 2.94
N ALA A 172 -12.76 -8.08 1.98
CA ALA A 172 -12.59 -8.44 0.58
C ALA A 172 -11.12 -8.33 0.15
N GLY A 173 -10.62 -9.35 -0.55
CA GLY A 173 -9.22 -9.45 -0.96
C GLY A 173 -8.29 -10.12 0.07
N TRP A 174 -8.78 -10.44 1.28
CA TRP A 174 -7.99 -11.11 2.30
C TRP A 174 -8.49 -12.53 2.58
N LEU A 175 -7.54 -13.41 2.96
CA LEU A 175 -7.81 -14.76 3.43
C LEU A 175 -7.38 -14.88 4.90
N LEU A 176 -8.07 -15.73 5.67
CA LEU A 176 -7.66 -16.02 7.04
C LEU A 176 -6.37 -16.84 7.05
N CYS A 177 -5.46 -16.53 7.96
CA CYS A 177 -4.29 -17.37 8.25
C CYS A 177 -4.70 -18.54 9.16
N ASP A 178 -5.46 -19.50 8.61
CA ASP A 178 -6.00 -20.66 9.32
C ASP A 178 -5.50 -22.02 8.78
N GLY A 179 -4.50 -22.01 7.90
CA GLY A 179 -3.95 -23.21 7.29
C GLY A 179 -4.79 -23.81 6.16
N THR A 180 -5.87 -23.14 5.71
CA THR A 180 -6.74 -23.64 4.63
C THR A 180 -5.96 -23.80 3.32
N SER A 181 -6.30 -24.84 2.55
CA SER A 181 -5.75 -25.09 1.22
C SER A 181 -6.62 -24.45 0.14
N TYR A 182 -5.98 -23.80 -0.82
CA TYR A 182 -6.60 -23.12 -1.94
C TYR A 182 -6.02 -23.60 -3.27
N ALA A 183 -6.83 -23.55 -4.33
CA ALA A 183 -6.36 -23.86 -5.67
C ALA A 183 -5.46 -22.73 -6.20
N VAL A 184 -4.32 -23.11 -6.79
CA VAL A 184 -3.39 -22.17 -7.45
C VAL A 184 -4.09 -21.43 -8.59
N ALA A 185 -5.02 -22.09 -9.30
CA ALA A 185 -5.82 -21.48 -10.35
C ALA A 185 -6.70 -20.32 -9.85
N THR A 186 -7.15 -20.37 -8.60
CA THR A 186 -7.99 -19.33 -8.00
C THR A 186 -7.16 -18.17 -7.46
N TYR A 187 -5.98 -18.45 -6.89
CA TYR A 187 -5.11 -17.44 -6.27
C TYR A 187 -3.66 -17.53 -6.77
N PRO A 188 -3.41 -17.31 -8.08
CA PRO A 188 -2.10 -17.53 -8.69
C PRO A 188 -1.02 -16.57 -8.17
N LEU A 189 -1.38 -15.30 -7.92
CA LEU A 189 -0.45 -14.29 -7.40
C LEU A 189 -0.05 -14.56 -5.96
N LEU A 190 -1.00 -15.01 -5.12
CA LEU A 190 -0.70 -15.38 -3.73
C LEU A 190 0.20 -16.61 -3.69
N HIS A 191 -0.09 -17.62 -4.51
CA HIS A 191 0.80 -18.78 -4.65
C HIS A 191 2.21 -18.38 -5.13
N ALA A 192 2.33 -17.44 -6.08
CA ALA A 192 3.63 -16.94 -6.50
C ALA A 192 4.40 -16.25 -5.37
N ALA A 193 3.70 -15.58 -4.45
CA ALA A 193 4.31 -14.88 -3.31
C ALA A 193 4.75 -15.82 -2.17
N ILE A 194 3.89 -16.77 -1.75
CA ILE A 194 4.16 -17.60 -0.56
C ILE A 194 4.57 -19.05 -0.89
N GLY A 195 4.40 -19.46 -2.14
CA GLY A 195 4.72 -20.80 -2.63
C GLY A 195 3.98 -21.91 -1.87
N THR A 196 4.66 -23.03 -1.70
CA THR A 196 4.15 -24.23 -1.02
C THR A 196 4.78 -24.43 0.36
N VAL A 197 5.39 -23.39 0.94
CA VAL A 197 6.10 -23.47 2.24
C VAL A 197 5.19 -23.95 3.38
N TYR A 198 3.89 -23.66 3.29
CA TYR A 198 2.91 -24.01 4.32
C TYR A 198 2.15 -25.31 4.00
N ASN A 199 2.48 -25.99 2.91
CA ASN A 199 1.81 -27.24 2.53
C ASN A 199 2.19 -28.38 3.48
N ASN A 200 1.26 -29.29 3.66
CA ASN A 200 1.50 -30.55 4.35
C ASN A 200 1.74 -31.67 3.34
N LEU A 201 2.41 -32.73 3.78
CA LEU A 201 2.51 -33.96 3.01
C LEU A 201 1.11 -34.50 2.70
N GLY A 202 0.84 -34.78 1.42
CA GLY A 202 -0.45 -35.30 0.97
C GLY A 202 -1.45 -34.24 0.49
N ASP A 203 -1.07 -32.95 0.45
CA ASP A 203 -1.93 -31.94 -0.17
C ASP A 203 -2.14 -32.19 -1.68
N PRO A 204 -3.34 -31.93 -2.22
CA PRO A 204 -3.62 -32.13 -3.64
C PRO A 204 -2.69 -31.32 -4.55
N LEU A 205 -2.31 -31.92 -5.67
CA LEU A 205 -1.55 -31.21 -6.71
C LEU A 205 -2.33 -29.99 -7.21
N GLY A 206 -1.62 -28.89 -7.47
CA GLY A 206 -2.23 -27.63 -7.90
C GLY A 206 -2.91 -26.85 -6.77
N THR A 207 -2.64 -27.19 -5.50
CA THR A 207 -3.10 -26.43 -4.33
C THR A 207 -1.94 -25.95 -3.47
N PHE A 208 -2.20 -24.90 -2.68
CA PHE A 208 -1.27 -24.36 -1.71
C PHE A 208 -2.01 -23.92 -0.45
N ARG A 209 -1.33 -23.95 0.70
CA ARG A 209 -1.90 -23.51 1.98
C ARG A 209 -1.46 -22.10 2.33
N VAL A 210 -2.37 -21.37 2.96
CA VAL A 210 -2.04 -20.16 3.72
C VAL A 210 -1.39 -20.54 5.07
N PRO A 211 -0.68 -19.63 5.74
CA PRO A 211 -0.20 -19.86 7.10
C PRO A 211 -1.32 -20.21 8.08
N ASP A 212 -0.99 -20.87 9.19
CA ASP A 212 -1.92 -21.15 10.29
C ASP A 212 -1.43 -20.44 11.56
N CYS A 213 -2.01 -19.26 11.81
CA CYS A 213 -1.64 -18.35 12.90
C CYS A 213 -2.58 -18.45 14.10
N ARG A 214 -3.57 -19.35 14.08
CA ARG A 214 -4.48 -19.54 15.22
C ARG A 214 -3.68 -19.98 16.44
N GLN A 215 -3.92 -19.31 17.58
CA GLN A 215 -3.24 -19.55 18.87
C GLN A 215 -1.71 -19.40 18.79
N ARG A 216 -1.20 -18.59 17.85
CA ARG A 216 0.25 -18.42 17.62
C ARG A 216 0.58 -16.95 17.40
N ALA A 217 1.73 -16.53 17.94
CA ALA A 217 2.36 -15.28 17.57
C ALA A 217 3.29 -15.51 16.37
N THR A 218 3.28 -14.58 15.41
CA THR A 218 4.24 -14.57 14.31
C THR A 218 5.58 -14.03 14.78
N ILE A 219 6.68 -14.65 14.34
CA ILE A 219 8.05 -14.18 14.60
C ILE A 219 8.84 -14.16 13.30
N GLY A 220 9.86 -13.30 13.22
CA GLY A 220 10.74 -13.23 12.05
C GLY A 220 11.48 -14.56 11.81
N ALA A 221 11.59 -14.95 10.55
CA ALA A 221 12.42 -16.08 10.14
C ALA A 221 13.91 -15.69 10.14
N GLY A 222 14.79 -16.67 10.28
CA GLY A 222 16.25 -16.52 10.29
C GLY A 222 16.87 -16.48 11.68
N THR A 223 18.13 -16.05 11.71
CA THR A 223 18.94 -15.82 12.91
C THR A 223 19.80 -14.58 12.68
N ASP A 224 20.16 -13.87 13.75
CA ASP A 224 21.16 -12.81 13.76
C ASP A 224 22.58 -13.31 14.10
N GLY A 225 22.77 -14.64 14.13
CA GLY A 225 24.00 -15.31 14.52
C GLY A 225 24.10 -15.62 16.02
N VAL A 226 23.25 -15.01 16.85
CA VAL A 226 23.21 -15.23 18.31
C VAL A 226 21.94 -15.99 18.72
N LEU A 227 20.81 -15.69 18.06
CA LEU A 227 19.52 -16.32 18.31
C LEU A 227 19.38 -17.67 17.60
N THR A 228 18.50 -18.52 18.14
CA THR A 228 18.14 -19.78 17.47
C THR A 228 17.52 -19.52 16.11
N ASN A 229 18.05 -20.13 15.06
CA ASN A 229 17.54 -20.00 13.71
C ASN A 229 16.08 -20.47 13.59
N ARG A 230 15.24 -19.64 12.97
CA ARG A 230 13.82 -19.92 12.72
C ARG A 230 13.59 -20.15 11.22
N THR A 231 13.31 -21.39 10.83
CA THR A 231 12.97 -21.71 9.44
C THR A 231 11.54 -21.23 9.13
N LEU A 232 11.36 -20.53 8.01
CA LEU A 232 10.05 -20.08 7.54
C LEU A 232 9.07 -21.27 7.41
N GLY A 233 7.80 -21.06 7.77
CA GLY A 233 6.77 -22.11 7.74
C GLY A 233 6.81 -23.10 8.91
N THR A 234 7.84 -23.06 9.76
CA THR A 234 7.95 -23.99 10.89
C THR A 234 7.12 -23.52 12.08
N LYS A 235 6.23 -24.39 12.57
CA LYS A 235 5.49 -24.19 13.82
C LYS A 235 6.36 -24.55 15.02
N THR A 236 6.45 -23.67 16.00
CA THR A 236 7.28 -23.84 17.22
C THR A 236 6.54 -23.32 18.46
N GLY A 237 7.16 -23.47 19.63
CA GLY A 237 6.58 -23.07 20.92
C GLY A 237 5.49 -24.02 21.43
N ALA A 238 4.91 -23.66 22.56
CA ALA A 238 3.79 -24.37 23.19
C ALA A 238 2.71 -23.35 23.57
N GLU A 239 1.44 -23.72 23.40
CA GLU A 239 0.29 -22.87 23.76
C GLU A 239 0.15 -22.71 25.28
N THR A 240 0.45 -23.77 26.03
CA THR A 240 0.46 -23.79 27.49
C THR A 240 1.83 -24.21 27.99
N VAL A 241 2.43 -23.39 28.86
CA VAL A 241 3.70 -23.68 29.54
C VAL A 241 3.52 -23.47 31.04
N THR A 242 3.83 -24.48 31.84
CA THR A 242 4.03 -24.32 33.28
C THR A 242 5.44 -23.78 33.52
N ILE A 243 5.56 -22.58 34.08
CA ILE A 243 6.86 -21.97 34.39
C ILE A 243 7.49 -22.72 35.57
N THR A 244 8.65 -23.31 35.31
CA THR A 244 9.48 -23.96 36.32
C THR A 244 10.52 -22.97 36.87
N VAL A 245 11.10 -23.28 38.04
CA VAL A 245 12.20 -22.49 38.63
C VAL A 245 13.38 -22.36 37.65
N ALA A 246 13.67 -23.40 36.86
CA ALA A 246 14.74 -23.39 35.85
C ALA A 246 14.48 -22.42 34.68
N GLN A 247 13.23 -21.98 34.49
CA GLN A 247 12.84 -21.02 33.45
C GLN A 247 12.73 -19.58 33.99
N MET A 248 12.98 -19.36 35.29
CA MET A 248 13.05 -18.01 35.86
C MET A 248 14.50 -17.52 35.84
N PRO A 249 14.77 -16.29 35.35
CA PRO A 249 16.06 -15.67 35.52
C PRO A 249 16.43 -15.59 37.01
N THR A 250 17.72 -15.81 37.32
CA THR A 250 18.23 -15.61 38.68
C THR A 250 17.94 -14.18 39.13
N HIS A 251 17.19 -14.05 40.22
CA HIS A 251 16.84 -12.76 40.82
C HIS A 251 16.94 -12.86 42.35
N GLY A 252 17.06 -11.72 43.01
CA GLY A 252 17.18 -11.63 44.46
C GLY A 252 16.46 -10.40 45.00
N HIS A 253 16.07 -10.46 46.27
CA HIS A 253 15.43 -9.36 46.97
C HIS A 253 16.30 -8.93 48.15
N ASN A 254 16.64 -7.65 48.23
CA ASN A 254 17.26 -7.06 49.41
C ASN A 254 16.15 -6.67 50.39
N ALA A 255 15.86 -7.55 51.35
CA ALA A 255 14.96 -7.21 52.45
C ALA A 255 15.71 -6.32 53.45
N THR A 256 15.57 -5.00 53.33
CA THR A 256 16.06 -4.06 54.36
C THR A 256 15.07 -4.05 55.51
N GLN A 257 15.32 -4.87 56.53
CA GLN A 257 14.51 -4.86 57.74
C GLN A 257 15.01 -3.75 58.66
N THR A 258 14.33 -2.61 58.70
CA THR A 258 14.54 -1.62 59.77
C THR A 258 14.04 -2.25 61.06
N ALA A 259 14.94 -2.64 61.96
CA ALA A 259 14.56 -3.11 63.28
C ALA A 259 13.78 -1.98 63.99
N LEU A 260 12.47 -2.15 64.17
CA LEU A 260 11.71 -1.31 65.08
C LEU A 260 12.21 -1.63 66.48
N VAL A 261 12.98 -0.72 67.09
CA VAL A 261 13.35 -0.86 68.51
C VAL A 261 12.05 -0.70 69.30
N VAL A 262 11.45 -1.82 69.69
CA VAL A 262 10.37 -1.81 70.69
C VAL A 262 11.02 -1.43 72.01
N GLN A 263 10.96 -0.15 72.37
CA GLN A 263 11.21 0.26 73.75
C GLN A 263 10.11 -0.36 74.61
N LYS A 264 10.44 -1.42 75.37
CA LYS A 264 9.54 -1.91 76.43
C LYS A 264 9.37 -0.77 77.45
N SER A 265 8.14 -0.31 77.62
CA SER A 265 7.76 0.59 78.72
C SER A 265 8.16 -0.06 80.07
N PRO A 266 8.74 0.68 81.03
CA PRO A 266 9.13 0.12 82.31
C PRO A 266 7.90 0.00 83.20
N GLU A 267 7.01 -0.95 82.91
CA GLU A 267 5.89 -1.24 83.81
C GLU A 267 6.33 -2.22 84.90
N ARG A 268 6.23 -1.75 86.15
CA ARG A 268 6.41 -2.53 87.38
C ARG A 268 5.49 -3.74 87.35
N VAL A 269 6.07 -4.93 87.27
CA VAL A 269 5.37 -6.18 87.54
C VAL A 269 5.08 -6.24 89.05
N VAL A 270 3.81 -6.12 89.43
CA VAL A 270 3.33 -6.35 90.80
C VAL A 270 2.46 -7.60 90.85
N VAL A 271 2.72 -8.48 91.80
CA VAL A 271 1.96 -9.70 92.08
C VAL A 271 1.03 -9.45 93.27
N LYS A 272 -0.24 -9.85 93.14
CA LYS A 272 -1.24 -9.78 94.22
C LYS A 272 -0.95 -10.87 95.27
N GLY A 273 -0.55 -10.46 96.47
CA GLY A 273 -0.53 -11.32 97.66
C GLY A 273 -1.90 -11.32 98.33
N VAL A 274 -2.40 -12.48 98.73
CA VAL A 274 -3.51 -12.61 99.68
C VAL A 274 -2.91 -13.17 100.97
N PRO A 275 -3.04 -12.49 102.13
CA PRO A 275 -2.61 -13.05 103.40
C PRO A 275 -3.51 -14.22 103.79
N ASN A 276 -2.93 -15.28 104.33
CA ASN A 276 -3.69 -16.36 104.93
C ASN A 276 -4.17 -15.88 106.31
N GLU A 277 -5.47 -15.64 106.45
CA GLU A 277 -6.10 -15.38 107.75
C GLU A 277 -6.18 -16.70 108.52
N THR A 278 -5.44 -16.81 109.63
CA THR A 278 -5.61 -17.88 110.61
C THR A 278 -6.35 -17.34 111.82
N GLY A 279 -7.54 -17.92 112.06
CA GLY A 279 -8.13 -18.17 113.39
C GLY A 279 -8.64 -16.97 114.16
#